data_AF-A0A4Z0BF39-F1
#
_entry.id   AF-A0A4Z0BF39-F1
#
_cell.length_a   1.000
_cell.length_b   1.000
_cell.length_c   1.000
_cell.angle_alpha   90.00
_cell.angle_beta   90.00
_cell.angle_gamma   90.00
#
_symmetry.space_group_name_H-M   'P 1'
#
loop_
_entity.id
_entity.type
_entity.pdbx_description
1 polymer ?
#
loop_
_entity_poly.entity_id
_entity_poly.type
_entity_poly.pdbx_seq_one_letter_code
_entity_poly.pdbx_strand_id
1 'polypeptide(L)'
;MACTSVTAAEPITLALGKSRVIQLPSPAIRLIGGGRPSSSVASTGAPQQGGAGGQARTATAGAAGGGTDGVAETEITLLSPNELLVLGRRPGSANVIVQDREGRCVVRDIVITADPTTLQTKLRELMPRETGVRVAAAESAIVLAGDVSDTATLDQLMQVATAYGDGKKVVNLMRVSAPQQVMLEVKIAEVSKALLDRFGLDFSRSVISGGRTNFISGILGGNGLVTGHFGPNLPSAPGLLGEVATGVAAGQGAASTIWSGLPQAGNTRGATLFGLDLENRDGIVRVLAEPNIMAISGQAASFLSGGKIFIPVAQTSQLGGTTITLEEKEFGVGLKFTPTVLDGRINLKVVSEVSELSQTGTPFTTVGGVTAVLPSLSTRRVDTTVQLADGQSFAVAGLIRNNVTQALNKFPGLGEAPVIGALFRSTEFQNDLTELMFVITPRLVKPLEGRVALPTDNHVVPTRADVIMKGAGEGSMPPPAAVPEQPRAQRTAPSVRPEGAAPLTPAPAIPAPVAPPTPLTPRPSSSLQQNDTVTTAAVVGARSLHAQPLAPLGPMAFDETPHFE
;
A
#
# COMPACT_ATOMS: atom_id res chain seq x y z
N MET A 1 -40.33 64.56 29.59
CA MET A 1 -41.01 63.67 30.57
C MET A 1 -40.05 62.55 30.96
N ALA A 2 -39.86 62.31 32.26
CA ALA A 2 -39.11 61.17 32.77
C ALA A 2 -39.94 59.88 32.65
N CYS A 3 -39.31 58.71 32.64
CA CYS A 3 -40.02 57.43 32.68
C CYS A 3 -40.79 57.31 34.01
N THR A 4 -42.11 57.10 33.96
CA THR A 4 -42.96 56.88 35.14
C THR A 4 -42.94 55.43 35.61
N SER A 5 -42.71 54.48 34.72
CA SER A 5 -42.44 53.06 35.03
C SER A 5 -41.52 52.45 33.98
N VAL A 6 -40.66 51.49 34.36
CA VAL A 6 -39.74 50.79 33.45
C VAL A 6 -40.07 49.29 33.44
N THR A 7 -40.23 48.71 32.26
CA THR A 7 -40.46 47.28 32.08
C THR A 7 -39.44 46.71 31.11
N ALA A 8 -38.71 45.67 31.51
CA ALA A 8 -37.79 44.95 30.63
C ALA A 8 -38.57 43.92 29.80
N ALA A 9 -38.33 43.92 28.49
CA ALA A 9 -38.92 42.97 27.56
C ALA A 9 -37.89 41.94 27.09
N GLU A 10 -38.35 40.79 26.58
CA GLU A 10 -37.47 39.71 26.15
C GLU A 10 -36.45 40.15 25.09
N PRO A 11 -35.19 39.70 25.20
CA PRO A 11 -34.13 40.05 24.28
C PRO A 11 -34.42 39.53 22.86
N ILE A 12 -34.00 40.30 21.87
CA ILE A 12 -34.17 39.95 20.45
C ILE A 12 -32.80 39.72 19.83
N THR A 13 -32.63 38.56 19.18
CA THR A 13 -31.46 38.27 18.36
C THR A 13 -31.68 38.73 16.92
N LEU A 14 -30.67 39.39 16.36
CA LEU A 14 -30.67 39.89 14.99
C LEU A 14 -29.38 39.43 14.30
N ALA A 15 -29.49 38.96 13.06
CA ALA A 15 -28.31 38.67 12.26
C ALA A 15 -27.74 39.98 11.68
N LEU A 16 -26.41 40.06 11.63
CA LEU A 16 -25.70 41.19 11.02
C LEU A 16 -26.20 41.45 9.58
N GLY A 17 -26.47 42.72 9.26
CA GLY A 17 -26.94 43.14 7.93
C GLY A 17 -28.40 42.83 7.63
N LYS A 18 -29.12 42.12 8.51
CA LYS A 18 -30.57 41.91 8.40
C LYS A 18 -31.33 42.94 9.22
N SER A 19 -32.53 43.27 8.77
CA SER A 19 -33.46 44.13 9.51
C SER A 19 -34.65 43.34 10.05
N ARG A 20 -35.18 43.72 11.21
CA ARG A 20 -36.39 43.14 11.78
C ARG A 20 -37.34 44.23 12.23
N VAL A 21 -38.63 44.04 11.95
CA VAL A 21 -39.70 44.89 12.47
C VAL A 21 -40.13 44.37 13.83
N ILE A 22 -40.16 45.25 14.82
CA ILE A 22 -40.60 44.98 16.19
C ILE A 22 -41.92 45.71 16.40
N GLN A 23 -42.97 44.94 16.73
CA GLN A 23 -44.27 45.49 17.11
C GLN A 23 -44.22 45.97 18.56
N LEU A 24 -44.69 47.19 18.79
CA LEU A 24 -44.74 47.84 20.09
C LEU A 24 -46.16 47.70 20.67
N PRO A 25 -46.29 47.43 21.98
CA PRO A 25 -47.59 47.24 22.63
C PRO A 25 -48.39 48.56 22.75
N SER A 26 -47.71 49.71 22.69
CA SER A 26 -48.31 51.05 22.73
C SER A 26 -47.56 51.98 21.76
N PRO A 27 -48.22 53.04 21.26
CA PRO A 27 -47.60 53.96 20.31
C PRO A 27 -46.44 54.73 20.95
N ALA A 28 -45.27 54.62 20.34
CA ALA A 28 -44.05 55.28 20.80
C ALA A 28 -44.07 56.77 20.45
N ILE A 29 -43.58 57.59 21.39
CA ILE A 29 -43.35 59.03 21.16
C ILE A 29 -41.86 59.33 21.16
N ARG A 30 -41.08 58.58 21.93
CA ARG A 30 -39.65 58.81 22.07
C ARG A 30 -38.90 57.49 22.06
N LEU A 31 -37.84 57.46 21.26
CA LEU A 31 -36.86 56.39 21.23
C LEU A 31 -35.56 56.89 21.86
N ILE A 32 -34.95 56.05 22.67
CA ILE A 32 -33.61 56.27 23.21
C ILE A 32 -32.82 55.00 22.85
N GLY A 33 -31.99 55.09 21.82
CA GLY A 33 -31.11 54.02 21.39
C GLY A 33 -29.78 54.09 22.15
N GLY A 34 -29.40 53.01 22.83
CA GLY A 34 -28.07 52.83 23.39
C GLY A 34 -27.08 52.50 22.28
N GLY A 35 -26.61 53.50 21.55
CA GLY A 35 -25.70 53.30 20.42
C GLY A 35 -24.83 54.50 20.00
N ARG A 36 -24.86 55.63 20.72
CA ARG A 36 -23.88 56.75 20.65
C ARG A 36 -24.10 57.76 21.80
N PRO A 37 -23.07 58.55 22.19
CA PRO A 37 -23.01 59.20 23.49
C PRO A 37 -24.07 60.29 23.65
N SER A 38 -24.71 60.33 24.81
CA SER A 38 -25.49 61.49 25.25
C SER A 38 -24.62 62.75 25.20
N SER A 39 -25.05 63.70 24.37
CA SER A 39 -24.49 65.04 24.21
C SER A 39 -24.52 65.84 25.50
N SER A 40 -23.56 66.77 25.63
CA SER A 40 -23.73 68.08 26.28
C SER A 40 -24.54 68.09 27.58
N VAL A 41 -23.85 67.94 28.72
CA VAL A 41 -24.37 68.46 29.98
C VAL A 41 -24.16 69.98 29.95
N ALA A 42 -25.28 70.71 29.95
CA ALA A 42 -25.30 72.11 30.32
C ALA A 42 -24.84 72.24 31.78
N SER A 43 -23.70 72.89 32.02
CA SER A 43 -23.29 73.32 33.35
C SER A 43 -23.52 74.83 33.48
N THR A 44 -24.62 75.20 34.13
CA THR A 44 -24.77 76.50 34.79
C THR A 44 -23.78 76.55 35.96
N GLY A 45 -23.00 77.63 36.03
CA GLY A 45 -21.86 77.74 36.93
C GLY A 45 -22.16 78.03 38.40
N ALA A 46 -21.17 77.73 39.24
CA ALA A 46 -20.79 78.50 40.42
C ALA A 46 -19.31 78.18 40.76
N PRO A 47 -18.49 79.14 41.20
CA PRO A 47 -17.05 78.96 41.37
C PRO A 47 -16.69 78.61 42.82
N GLN A 48 -15.63 77.82 43.03
CA GLN A 48 -14.82 77.93 44.25
C GLN A 48 -13.40 77.36 44.10
N GLN A 49 -12.50 78.00 44.83
CA GLN A 49 -11.04 78.05 44.70
C GLN A 49 -10.31 76.84 45.30
N GLY A 50 -9.12 76.57 44.75
CA GLY A 50 -7.88 76.48 45.54
C GLY A 50 -7.35 75.08 45.87
N GLY A 51 -6.04 74.89 45.64
CA GLY A 51 -5.24 73.98 46.45
C GLY A 51 -4.35 73.00 45.67
N ALA A 52 -3.05 73.26 45.71
CA ALA A 52 -1.97 72.48 45.09
C ALA A 52 -1.72 71.09 45.71
N GLY A 53 -1.05 70.21 44.95
CA GLY A 53 -0.16 69.20 45.53
C GLY A 53 -0.01 67.87 44.77
N GLY A 54 1.14 67.70 44.11
CA GLY A 54 1.98 66.52 44.40
C GLY A 54 1.75 65.21 43.64
N GLN A 55 2.51 65.06 42.54
CA GLN A 55 3.30 63.89 42.13
C GLN A 55 2.64 62.58 41.67
N ALA A 56 2.89 62.34 40.39
CA ALA A 56 2.85 61.09 39.69
C ALA A 56 3.84 60.04 40.26
N ARG A 57 3.39 58.77 40.25
CA ARG A 57 4.24 57.64 39.86
C ARG A 57 3.46 56.69 38.95
N THR A 58 4.05 56.54 37.78
CA THR A 58 3.76 55.68 36.63
C THR A 58 3.56 54.22 36.97
N ALA A 59 2.53 53.62 36.38
CA ALA A 59 2.55 52.24 35.92
C ALA A 59 2.09 52.23 34.46
N THR A 60 3.07 52.12 33.56
CA THR A 60 2.91 51.85 32.14
C THR A 60 2.45 50.41 31.96
N ALA A 61 1.23 50.22 31.47
CA ALA A 61 0.79 48.99 30.83
C ALA A 61 0.39 49.35 29.40
N GLY A 62 0.94 48.60 28.44
CA GLY A 62 0.96 48.93 27.02
C GLY A 62 -0.41 49.14 26.39
N ALA A 63 -0.41 50.03 25.40
CA ALA A 63 -1.52 50.28 24.50
C ALA A 63 -2.01 48.96 23.86
N ALA A 64 -3.20 48.54 24.25
CA ALA A 64 -4.07 47.69 23.44
C ALA A 64 -5.26 48.56 23.02
N GLY A 65 -5.54 48.62 21.71
CA GLY A 65 -6.56 49.48 21.14
C GLY A 65 -7.92 49.27 21.80
N GLY A 66 -8.46 50.33 22.41
CA GLY A 66 -9.82 50.38 22.92
C GLY A 66 -10.82 50.42 21.77
N GLY A 67 -11.04 49.29 21.12
CA GLY A 67 -12.23 49.04 20.32
C GLY A 67 -13.38 48.74 21.28
N THR A 68 -14.56 49.31 21.03
CA THR A 68 -15.81 48.97 21.73
C THR A 68 -16.26 47.56 21.37
N ASP A 69 -15.48 46.55 21.75
CA ASP A 69 -15.76 45.14 21.48
C ASP A 69 -16.86 44.68 22.43
N GLY A 70 -18.06 44.48 21.87
CA GLY A 70 -19.25 44.03 22.59
C GLY A 70 -20.45 44.96 22.49
N VAL A 71 -20.26 46.23 22.10
CA VAL A 71 -21.39 47.16 21.88
C VAL A 71 -21.83 47.11 20.42
N ALA A 72 -23.08 46.71 20.19
CA ALA A 72 -23.65 46.64 18.85
C ALA A 72 -23.92 48.04 18.28
N GLU A 73 -23.63 48.23 16.99
CA GLU A 73 -24.16 49.37 16.25
C GLU A 73 -25.46 48.95 15.57
N THR A 74 -26.55 49.59 15.99
CA THR A 74 -27.89 49.43 15.43
C THR A 74 -28.35 50.73 14.80
N GLU A 75 -29.04 50.62 13.67
CA GLU A 75 -29.84 51.70 13.11
C GLU A 75 -31.30 51.41 13.39
N ILE A 76 -31.99 52.39 13.96
CA ILE A 76 -33.36 52.22 14.47
C ILE A 76 -34.23 53.27 13.80
N THR A 77 -35.30 52.83 13.16
CA THR A 77 -36.24 53.71 12.45
C THR A 77 -37.67 53.36 12.83
N LEU A 78 -38.50 54.36 13.12
CA LEU A 78 -39.95 54.17 13.28
C LEU A 78 -40.60 54.07 11.91
N LEU A 79 -41.22 52.93 11.62
CA LEU A 79 -42.04 52.72 10.42
C LEU A 79 -43.46 53.25 10.62
N SER A 80 -44.02 53.01 11.80
CA SER A 80 -45.32 53.49 12.23
C SER A 80 -45.31 53.73 13.74
N PRO A 81 -46.33 54.37 14.35
CA PRO A 81 -46.35 54.61 15.80
C PRO A 81 -46.16 53.35 16.65
N ASN A 82 -46.50 52.17 16.10
CA ASN A 82 -46.38 50.89 16.78
C ASN A 82 -45.30 49.97 16.18
N GLU A 83 -44.54 50.40 15.16
CA GLU A 83 -43.57 49.53 14.47
C GLU A 83 -42.18 50.15 14.44
N LEU A 84 -41.21 49.39 14.93
CA LEU A 84 -39.80 49.76 14.97
C LEU A 84 -38.99 48.86 14.04
N LEU A 85 -38.34 49.43 13.04
CA LEU A 85 -37.33 48.76 12.23
C LEU A 85 -35.98 48.85 12.93
N VAL A 86 -35.35 47.70 13.18
CA VAL A 86 -33.97 47.62 13.69
C VAL A 86 -33.10 46.95 12.63
N LEU A 87 -32.03 47.62 12.24
CA LEU A 87 -30.98 47.11 11.36
C LEU A 87 -29.66 46.98 12.14
N GLY A 88 -29.06 45.80 12.10
CA GLY A 88 -27.79 45.55 12.76
C GLY A 88 -26.59 45.84 11.86
N ARG A 89 -25.77 46.84 12.21
CA ARG A 89 -24.56 47.23 11.46
C ARG A 89 -23.27 46.65 12.03
N ARG A 90 -23.20 46.38 13.34
CA ARG A 90 -22.05 45.72 13.99
C ARG A 90 -22.50 44.68 15.03
N PRO A 91 -21.86 43.50 15.12
CA PRO A 91 -22.14 42.54 16.18
C PRO A 91 -21.88 43.10 17.57
N GLY A 92 -22.66 42.63 18.56
CA GLY A 92 -22.61 43.07 19.95
C GLY A 92 -23.99 43.11 20.60
N SER A 93 -24.07 43.58 21.84
CA SER A 93 -25.32 43.88 22.53
C SER A 93 -25.61 45.38 22.51
N ALA A 94 -26.88 45.74 22.30
CA ALA A 94 -27.37 47.10 22.30
C ALA A 94 -28.75 47.13 22.94
N ASN A 95 -29.06 48.20 23.66
CA ASN A 95 -30.36 48.32 24.34
C ASN A 95 -31.16 49.45 23.71
N VAL A 96 -32.46 49.24 23.55
CA VAL A 96 -33.38 50.25 23.04
C VAL A 96 -34.46 50.48 24.08
N ILE A 97 -34.63 51.75 24.44
CA ILE A 97 -35.65 52.19 25.38
C ILE A 97 -36.71 52.94 24.59
N VAL A 98 -37.94 52.46 24.67
CA VAL A 98 -39.11 53.04 23.99
C VAL A 98 -40.06 53.62 25.02
N GLN A 99 -40.45 54.88 24.86
CA GLN A 99 -41.36 55.58 25.77
C GLN A 99 -42.71 55.86 25.09
N ASP A 100 -43.79 55.56 25.80
CA ASP A 100 -45.18 55.77 25.36
C ASP A 100 -45.82 57.08 25.87
N ARG A 101 -47.12 57.28 25.57
CA ARG A 101 -47.93 58.46 25.96
C ARG A 101 -48.24 58.55 27.44
N GLU A 102 -48.25 57.43 28.13
CA GLU A 102 -48.49 57.36 29.57
C GLU A 102 -47.18 57.48 30.39
N GLY A 103 -46.04 57.64 29.72
CA GLY A 103 -44.71 57.77 30.31
C GLY A 103 -44.06 56.44 30.67
N ARG A 104 -44.64 55.31 30.29
CA ARG A 104 -44.08 53.96 30.50
C ARG A 104 -42.94 53.73 29.52
N CYS A 105 -41.84 53.21 30.03
CA CYS A 105 -40.63 52.92 29.27
C CYS A 105 -40.40 51.41 29.18
N VAL A 106 -40.32 50.90 27.96
CA VAL A 106 -39.97 49.50 27.68
C VAL A 106 -38.51 49.43 27.26
N VAL A 107 -37.71 48.69 28.02
CA VAL A 107 -36.31 48.41 27.68
C VAL A 107 -36.24 47.07 26.96
N ARG A 108 -35.57 47.06 25.81
CA ARG A 108 -35.38 45.87 24.99
C ARG A 108 -33.91 45.69 24.68
N ASP A 109 -33.39 44.51 25.00
CA ASP A 109 -32.02 44.14 24.65
C ASP A 109 -32.00 43.54 23.24
N ILE A 110 -31.03 43.96 22.43
CA ILE A 110 -30.83 43.56 21.06
C ILE A 110 -29.43 42.98 20.95
N VAL A 111 -29.35 41.70 20.61
CA VAL A 111 -28.07 41.02 20.41
C VAL A 111 -27.88 40.80 18.92
N ILE A 112 -26.87 41.45 18.35
CA ILE A 112 -26.47 41.25 16.96
C ILE A 112 -25.39 40.18 16.91
N THR A 113 -25.67 39.10 16.20
CA THR A 113 -24.72 38.00 15.97
C THR A 113 -24.38 37.86 14.49
N ALA A 114 -23.31 37.10 14.18
CA ALA A 114 -23.08 36.63 12.82
C ALA A 114 -24.28 35.80 12.32
N ASP A 115 -24.49 35.72 11.00
CA ASP A 115 -25.56 34.92 10.40
C ASP A 115 -25.09 33.47 10.17
N PRO A 116 -25.38 32.51 11.08
CA PRO A 116 -24.97 31.13 10.88
C PRO A 116 -25.78 30.47 9.76
N THR A 117 -27.00 30.94 9.48
CA THR A 117 -27.92 30.28 8.56
C THR A 117 -27.45 30.43 7.12
N THR A 118 -27.02 31.63 6.73
CA THR A 118 -26.49 31.87 5.38
C THR A 118 -25.20 31.09 5.12
N LEU A 119 -24.29 31.06 6.11
CA LEU A 119 -23.06 30.28 6.01
C LEU A 119 -23.36 28.78 5.95
N GLN A 120 -24.28 28.28 6.78
CA GLN A 120 -24.69 26.88 6.79
C GLN A 120 -25.28 26.43 5.44
N THR A 121 -26.11 27.27 4.81
CA THR A 121 -26.71 26.97 3.51
C THR A 121 -25.64 26.91 2.42
N LYS A 122 -24.75 27.91 2.36
CA LYS A 122 -23.63 27.89 1.39
C LYS A 122 -22.70 26.71 1.62
N LEU A 123 -22.45 26.35 2.87
CA LEU A 123 -21.58 25.23 3.16
C LEU A 123 -22.18 23.90 2.69
N ARG A 124 -23.50 23.72 2.82
CA ARG A 124 -24.20 22.54 2.27
C ARG A 124 -24.25 22.52 0.76
N GLU A 125 -24.25 23.69 0.11
CA GLU A 125 -24.17 23.82 -1.33
C GLU A 125 -22.76 23.48 -1.87
N LEU A 126 -21.71 23.97 -1.21
CA LEU A 126 -20.32 23.74 -1.60
C LEU A 126 -19.81 22.34 -1.24
N MET A 127 -20.30 21.77 -0.13
CA MET A 127 -19.85 20.48 0.42
C MET A 127 -21.05 19.58 0.76
N PRO A 128 -21.74 19.01 -0.24
CA PRO A 128 -22.95 18.22 -0.02
C PRO A 128 -22.70 16.88 0.71
N ARG A 129 -21.45 16.38 0.73
CA ARG A 129 -21.06 15.15 1.43
C ARG A 129 -20.95 15.32 2.94
N GLU A 130 -20.64 16.54 3.41
CA GLU A 130 -20.39 16.82 4.82
C GLU A 130 -21.69 17.23 5.54
N THR A 131 -22.53 16.25 5.86
CA THR A 131 -23.82 16.50 6.53
C THR A 131 -23.69 16.74 8.04
N GLY A 132 -22.58 16.31 8.65
CA GLY A 132 -22.31 16.40 10.08
C GLY A 132 -21.98 17.81 10.58
N VAL A 133 -21.63 18.73 9.67
CA VAL A 133 -21.14 20.08 10.03
C VAL A 133 -22.30 21.02 10.39
N ARG A 134 -22.18 21.62 11.57
CA ARG A 134 -23.10 22.63 12.11
C ARG A 134 -22.34 23.92 12.39
N VAL A 135 -22.95 25.02 11.95
CA VAL A 135 -22.46 26.38 12.17
C VAL A 135 -23.32 27.02 13.27
N ALA A 136 -22.66 27.50 14.32
CA ALA A 136 -23.29 28.32 15.36
C ALA A 136 -22.60 29.68 15.43
N ALA A 137 -23.35 30.71 15.78
CA ALA A 137 -22.79 32.03 16.06
C ALA A 137 -22.67 32.20 17.59
N ALA A 138 -21.49 32.62 18.05
CA ALA A 138 -21.23 32.96 19.44
C ALA A 138 -20.73 34.41 19.48
N GLU A 139 -21.67 35.36 19.62
CA GLU A 139 -21.40 36.80 19.63
C GLU A 139 -20.63 37.27 18.38
N SER A 140 -19.33 37.56 18.55
CA SER A 140 -18.39 37.98 17.51
C SER A 140 -17.63 36.82 16.84
N ALA A 141 -17.85 35.57 17.25
CA ALA A 141 -17.18 34.38 16.73
C ALA A 141 -18.13 33.44 15.98
N ILE A 142 -17.58 32.70 15.02
CA ILE A 142 -18.26 31.59 14.33
C ILE A 142 -17.72 30.29 14.91
N VAL A 143 -18.62 29.43 15.38
CA VAL A 143 -18.27 28.12 15.92
C VAL A 143 -18.67 27.06 14.91
N LEU A 144 -17.70 26.27 14.47
CA LEU A 144 -17.93 25.11 13.63
C LEU A 144 -17.88 23.86 14.51
N ALA A 145 -18.94 23.05 14.50
CA ALA A 145 -19.02 21.84 15.29
C ALA A 145 -19.58 20.68 14.47
N GLY A 146 -19.22 19.46 14.84
CA GLY A 146 -19.69 18.25 14.16
C GLY A 146 -18.55 17.31 13.79
N ASP A 147 -18.85 16.36 12.94
CA ASP A 147 -17.93 15.42 12.33
C ASP A 147 -17.58 15.83 10.89
N VAL A 148 -16.32 15.62 10.51
CA VAL A 148 -15.79 15.86 9.16
C VAL A 148 -15.09 14.59 8.68
N SER A 149 -15.21 14.27 7.39
CA SER A 149 -14.65 13.03 6.83
C SER A 149 -13.12 12.96 6.81
N ASP A 150 -12.45 14.09 6.59
CA ASP A 150 -11.00 14.15 6.34
C ASP A 150 -10.37 15.47 6.82
N THR A 151 -9.06 15.45 7.11
CA THR A 151 -8.31 16.63 7.54
C THR A 151 -8.18 17.69 6.43
N ALA A 152 -8.05 17.28 5.16
CA ALA A 152 -7.97 18.26 4.07
C ALA A 152 -9.29 19.05 3.91
N THR A 153 -10.42 18.37 4.10
CA THR A 153 -11.75 18.99 4.06
C THR A 153 -11.95 19.94 5.26
N LEU A 154 -11.44 19.56 6.43
CA LEU A 154 -11.44 20.41 7.63
C LEU A 154 -10.69 21.73 7.40
N ASP A 155 -9.52 21.69 6.76
CA ASP A 155 -8.74 22.89 6.46
C ASP A 155 -9.48 23.80 5.47
N GLN A 156 -10.11 23.21 4.45
CA GLN A 156 -10.91 23.96 3.48
C GLN A 156 -12.15 24.59 4.13
N LEU A 157 -12.84 23.87 5.02
CA LEU A 157 -13.95 24.37 5.84
C LEU A 157 -13.53 25.60 6.65
N MET A 158 -12.38 25.53 7.31
CA MET A 158 -11.84 26.64 8.10
C MET A 158 -11.53 27.87 7.23
N GLN A 159 -10.97 27.68 6.03
CA GLN A 159 -10.72 28.77 5.09
C GLN A 159 -12.01 29.46 4.63
N VAL A 160 -13.03 28.68 4.25
CA VAL A 160 -14.34 29.22 3.81
C VAL A 160 -15.01 29.96 4.96
N ALA A 161 -15.01 29.41 6.17
CA ALA A 161 -15.60 30.07 7.34
C ALA A 161 -14.86 31.35 7.73
N THR A 162 -13.54 31.39 7.58
CA THR A 162 -12.73 32.59 7.85
C THR A 162 -13.00 33.68 6.81
N ALA A 163 -13.12 33.31 5.54
CA ALA A 163 -13.49 34.23 4.46
C ALA A 163 -14.90 34.81 4.65
N TYR A 164 -15.86 34.02 5.16
CA TYR A 164 -17.21 34.48 5.45
C TYR A 164 -17.35 35.26 6.78
N GLY A 165 -16.34 35.13 7.65
CA GLY A 165 -16.33 35.75 8.96
C GLY A 165 -15.99 37.24 8.94
N ASP A 166 -15.59 37.83 7.80
CA ASP A 166 -15.12 39.23 7.70
C ASP A 166 -14.04 39.56 8.76
N GLY A 167 -13.07 38.65 8.97
CA GLY A 167 -12.00 38.82 9.97
C GLY A 167 -12.39 38.44 11.41
N LYS A 168 -13.59 37.88 11.62
CA LYS A 168 -14.03 37.35 12.93
C LYS A 168 -13.31 36.05 13.29
N LYS A 169 -13.21 35.80 14.60
CA LYS A 169 -12.61 34.59 15.14
C LYS A 169 -13.46 33.36 14.80
N VAL A 170 -12.89 32.40 14.09
CA VAL A 170 -13.50 31.09 13.86
C VAL A 170 -12.97 30.10 14.88
N VAL A 171 -13.87 29.44 15.60
CA VAL A 171 -13.55 28.42 16.60
C VAL A 171 -13.88 27.06 16.02
N ASN A 172 -12.88 26.19 15.93
CA ASN A 172 -13.02 24.82 15.46
C ASN A 172 -13.33 23.88 16.64
N LEU A 173 -14.54 23.35 16.68
CA LEU A 173 -14.97 22.26 17.57
C LEU A 173 -15.33 20.99 16.77
N MET A 174 -14.93 20.91 15.51
CA MET A 174 -15.17 19.75 14.66
C MET A 174 -14.19 18.63 15.01
N ARG A 175 -14.65 17.40 14.81
CA ARG A 175 -13.85 16.18 14.97
C ARG A 175 -13.70 15.51 13.62
N VAL A 176 -12.50 15.03 13.31
CA VAL A 176 -12.29 14.19 12.13
C VAL A 176 -12.81 12.79 12.48
N SER A 177 -13.78 12.31 11.70
CA SER A 177 -14.28 10.95 11.77
C SER A 177 -13.10 9.97 11.63
N ALA A 178 -13.19 8.83 12.32
CA ALA A 178 -12.08 7.91 12.55
C ALA A 178 -11.06 7.82 11.39
N PRO A 179 -9.74 7.89 11.69
CA PRO A 179 -8.71 7.93 10.66
C PRO A 179 -8.88 6.74 9.71
N GLN A 180 -8.97 7.02 8.42
CA GLN A 180 -9.15 6.00 7.40
C GLN A 180 -7.90 5.11 7.37
N GLN A 181 -8.10 3.83 7.68
CA GLN A 181 -7.05 2.82 7.61
C GLN A 181 -7.09 2.17 6.23
N VAL A 182 -5.92 2.02 5.64
CA VAL A 182 -5.72 1.36 4.36
C VAL A 182 -4.88 0.11 4.58
N MET A 183 -5.41 -1.03 4.18
CA MET A 183 -4.67 -2.27 4.04
C MET A 183 -4.14 -2.36 2.61
N LEU A 184 -2.85 -2.65 2.46
CA LEU A 184 -2.25 -2.91 1.17
C LEU A 184 -1.92 -4.39 1.06
N GLU A 185 -2.44 -5.04 0.02
CA GLU A 185 -2.08 -6.40 -0.40
C GLU A 185 -1.19 -6.29 -1.65
N VAL A 186 0.01 -6.86 -1.59
CA VAL A 186 0.92 -6.92 -2.75
C VAL A 186 1.11 -8.38 -3.12
N LYS A 187 1.05 -8.70 -4.42
CA LYS A 187 1.31 -10.03 -4.96
C LYS A 187 2.50 -9.96 -5.88
N ILE A 188 3.49 -10.80 -5.60
CA ILE A 188 4.74 -10.86 -6.34
C ILE A 188 4.85 -12.28 -6.86
N ALA A 189 4.61 -12.45 -8.15
CA ALA A 189 4.60 -13.76 -8.79
C ALA A 189 5.79 -13.86 -9.74
N GLU A 190 6.62 -14.88 -9.56
CA GLU A 190 7.68 -15.24 -10.49
C GLU A 190 7.52 -16.68 -10.97
N VAL A 191 7.72 -16.88 -12.26
CA VAL A 191 7.79 -18.19 -12.89
C VAL A 191 9.07 -18.25 -13.69
N SER A 192 9.97 -19.18 -13.35
CA SER A 192 11.11 -19.53 -14.19
C SER A 192 10.88 -20.89 -14.82
N LYS A 193 11.11 -20.97 -16.13
CA LYS A 193 11.06 -22.19 -16.94
C LYS A 193 12.42 -22.36 -17.59
N ALA A 194 13.07 -23.48 -17.37
CA ALA A 194 14.29 -23.88 -18.05
C ALA A 194 13.97 -25.10 -18.89
N LEU A 195 14.08 -24.98 -20.21
CA LEU A 195 13.99 -26.11 -21.13
C LEU A 195 15.38 -26.43 -21.66
N LEU A 196 15.84 -27.66 -21.48
CA LEU A 196 17.08 -28.17 -22.05
C LEU A 196 16.76 -29.36 -22.94
N ASP A 197 16.95 -29.18 -24.23
CA ASP A 197 16.84 -30.23 -25.24
C ASP A 197 18.22 -30.53 -25.80
N ARG A 198 18.71 -31.75 -25.57
CA ARG A 198 20.00 -32.23 -26.05
C ARG A 198 19.80 -33.49 -26.85
N PHE A 199 20.31 -33.45 -28.08
CA PHE A 199 20.31 -34.55 -29.02
C PHE A 199 21.71 -34.69 -29.59
N GLY A 200 22.38 -35.80 -29.31
CA GLY A 200 23.74 -36.03 -29.75
C GLY A 200 24.05 -37.50 -29.98
N LEU A 201 25.07 -37.75 -30.79
CA LEU A 201 25.67 -39.06 -30.95
C LEU A 201 27.11 -38.97 -30.45
N ASP A 202 27.45 -39.80 -29.47
CA ASP A 202 28.82 -39.94 -29.03
C ASP A 202 29.56 -40.97 -29.88
N PHE A 203 30.75 -40.60 -30.34
CA PHE A 203 31.64 -41.50 -31.07
C PHE A 203 32.89 -41.67 -30.22
N SER A 204 33.16 -42.92 -29.84
CA SER A 204 34.39 -43.27 -29.14
C SER A 204 35.12 -44.39 -29.87
N ARG A 205 36.45 -44.27 -29.91
CA ARG A 205 37.32 -45.23 -30.60
C ARG A 205 38.51 -45.54 -29.70
N SER A 206 38.72 -46.83 -29.47
CA SER A 206 39.89 -47.39 -28.79
C SER A 206 40.69 -48.21 -29.80
N VAL A 207 42.02 -48.08 -29.80
CA VAL A 207 42.95 -48.82 -30.65
C VAL A 207 44.10 -49.33 -29.81
N ILE A 208 44.26 -50.65 -29.79
CA ILE A 208 45.36 -51.36 -29.15
C ILE A 208 46.42 -51.63 -30.22
N SER A 209 47.62 -51.07 -30.09
CA SER A 209 48.74 -51.28 -31.00
C SER A 209 50.05 -51.45 -30.20
N GLY A 210 50.77 -52.55 -30.41
CA GLY A 210 52.05 -52.82 -29.74
C GLY A 210 51.96 -52.86 -28.20
N GLY A 211 50.83 -53.32 -27.65
CA GLY A 211 50.56 -53.32 -26.21
C GLY A 211 50.15 -51.95 -25.65
N ARG A 212 50.09 -50.90 -26.46
CA ARG A 212 49.57 -49.58 -26.04
C ARG A 212 48.12 -49.41 -26.47
N THR A 213 47.25 -48.94 -25.59
CA THR A 213 45.83 -48.68 -25.90
C THR A 213 45.60 -47.18 -26.01
N ASN A 214 45.41 -46.67 -27.23
CA ASN A 214 45.04 -45.28 -27.47
C ASN A 214 43.51 -45.18 -27.54
N PHE A 215 42.91 -44.23 -26.86
CA PHE A 215 41.47 -43.99 -26.93
C PHE A 215 41.14 -42.52 -27.18
N ILE A 216 40.03 -42.30 -27.89
CA ILE A 216 39.41 -41.00 -28.13
C ILE A 216 37.91 -41.15 -27.90
N SER A 217 37.31 -40.28 -27.09
CA SER A 217 35.89 -40.31 -26.70
C SER A 217 35.36 -38.88 -26.58
N GLY A 218 34.05 -38.64 -26.74
CA GLY A 218 33.51 -37.27 -26.64
C GLY A 218 33.79 -36.41 -27.87
N ILE A 219 34.00 -37.01 -29.05
CA ILE A 219 34.26 -36.25 -30.29
C ILE A 219 33.04 -35.40 -30.68
N LEU A 220 31.84 -35.91 -30.42
CA LEU A 220 30.57 -35.25 -30.75
C LEU A 220 29.56 -35.22 -29.60
N GLY A 221 29.66 -36.11 -28.61
CA GLY A 221 28.81 -36.03 -27.42
C GLY A 221 29.10 -34.73 -26.66
N GLY A 222 28.11 -34.15 -25.99
CA GLY A 222 28.33 -32.97 -25.14
C GLY A 222 29.11 -33.25 -23.84
N ASN A 223 29.89 -34.35 -23.82
CA ASN A 223 30.89 -34.64 -22.81
C ASN A 223 32.25 -34.25 -23.42
N GLY A 224 33.11 -33.57 -22.67
CA GLY A 224 34.38 -33.05 -23.21
C GLY A 224 35.23 -34.12 -23.91
N LEU A 225 35.96 -33.72 -24.96
CA LEU A 225 36.87 -34.61 -25.70
C LEU A 225 37.92 -35.21 -24.75
N VAL A 226 37.89 -36.53 -24.58
CA VAL A 226 38.89 -37.27 -23.79
C VAL A 226 39.78 -38.06 -24.72
N THR A 227 41.07 -37.74 -24.73
CA THR A 227 42.11 -38.50 -25.43
C THR A 227 43.11 -39.05 -24.43
N GLY A 228 43.49 -40.32 -24.54
CA GLY A 228 44.50 -40.90 -23.67
C GLY A 228 45.16 -42.15 -24.25
N HIS A 229 46.26 -42.57 -23.62
CA HIS A 229 46.99 -43.76 -24.03
C HIS A 229 47.50 -44.58 -22.83
N PHE A 230 47.23 -45.88 -22.83
CA PHE A 230 47.75 -46.83 -21.85
C PHE A 230 48.99 -47.54 -22.39
N GLY A 231 49.97 -47.84 -21.53
CA GLY A 231 51.16 -48.62 -21.88
C GLY A 231 50.94 -50.14 -21.78
N PRO A 232 51.89 -50.98 -22.24
CA PRO A 232 51.77 -52.45 -22.21
C PRO A 232 51.84 -53.06 -20.81
N ASN A 233 52.43 -52.32 -19.85
CA ASN A 233 52.63 -52.75 -18.48
C ASN A 233 51.76 -51.88 -17.56
N LEU A 234 50.45 -52.14 -17.50
CA LEU A 234 49.67 -51.69 -16.36
C LEU A 234 50.07 -52.57 -15.17
N PRO A 235 50.63 -52.02 -14.07
CA PRO A 235 50.72 -52.78 -12.85
C PRO A 235 49.31 -53.17 -12.43
N SER A 236 49.09 -54.43 -12.10
CA SER A 236 47.85 -54.99 -11.55
C SER A 236 47.58 -54.48 -10.13
N ALA A 237 47.69 -53.16 -9.93
CA ALA A 237 47.37 -52.48 -8.68
C ALA A 237 45.87 -52.12 -8.70
N PRO A 238 45.06 -52.60 -7.74
CA PRO A 238 43.62 -52.37 -7.68
C PRO A 238 43.20 -50.88 -7.63
N GLY A 239 44.14 -49.97 -7.35
CA GLY A 239 43.86 -48.53 -7.21
C GLY A 239 43.83 -47.73 -8.50
N LEU A 240 44.57 -48.13 -9.55
CA LEU A 240 44.64 -47.34 -10.79
C LEU A 240 43.47 -47.61 -11.74
N LEU A 241 42.84 -48.79 -11.62
CA LEU A 241 41.60 -49.10 -12.35
C LEU A 241 40.41 -48.28 -11.84
N GLY A 242 40.46 -47.77 -10.61
CA GLY A 242 39.44 -46.90 -10.02
C GLY A 242 39.48 -45.47 -10.56
N GLU A 243 40.67 -44.88 -10.73
CA GLU A 243 40.84 -43.52 -11.27
C GLU A 243 40.64 -43.43 -12.80
N VAL A 244 41.00 -44.50 -13.51
CA VAL A 244 40.78 -44.61 -14.95
C VAL A 244 39.33 -44.96 -15.25
N ALA A 245 38.69 -45.78 -14.41
CA ALA A 245 37.25 -45.95 -14.46
C ALA A 245 36.52 -44.65 -14.13
N THR A 246 36.98 -43.78 -13.21
CA THR A 246 36.29 -42.51 -12.94
C THR A 246 36.47 -41.46 -14.03
N GLY A 247 37.63 -41.40 -14.71
CA GLY A 247 37.81 -40.50 -15.86
C GLY A 247 36.98 -40.87 -17.10
N VAL A 248 36.73 -42.18 -17.31
CA VAL A 248 35.92 -42.69 -18.44
C VAL A 248 34.46 -42.94 -18.04
N ALA A 249 34.16 -43.18 -16.76
CA ALA A 249 32.79 -43.29 -16.22
C ALA A 249 32.16 -41.93 -15.90
N ALA A 250 32.95 -40.85 -15.82
CA ALA A 250 32.40 -39.49 -15.71
C ALA A 250 31.56 -39.07 -16.94
N GLY A 251 31.65 -39.80 -18.05
CA GLY A 251 30.81 -39.66 -19.25
C GLY A 251 29.59 -40.62 -19.34
N GLN A 252 29.17 -41.23 -18.23
CA GLN A 252 28.03 -42.15 -18.07
C GLN A 252 28.13 -43.55 -18.72
N GLY A 253 27.87 -44.57 -17.88
CA GLY A 253 26.94 -45.68 -18.16
C GLY A 253 27.35 -46.83 -19.08
N ALA A 254 28.24 -46.63 -20.06
CA ALA A 254 28.43 -47.60 -21.15
C ALA A 254 29.85 -48.21 -21.27
N ALA A 255 30.78 -47.90 -20.36
CA ALA A 255 32.19 -48.28 -20.52
C ALA A 255 32.65 -49.51 -19.72
N SER A 256 31.87 -50.00 -18.75
CA SER A 256 32.27 -51.15 -17.92
C SER A 256 32.21 -52.50 -18.68
N THR A 257 31.60 -52.54 -19.86
CA THR A 257 31.50 -53.74 -20.71
C THR A 257 32.60 -53.88 -21.76
N ILE A 258 33.45 -52.86 -21.95
CA ILE A 258 34.44 -52.85 -23.05
C ILE A 258 35.71 -53.65 -22.67
N TRP A 259 36.07 -53.70 -21.39
CA TRP A 259 37.35 -54.28 -20.97
C TRP A 259 37.30 -55.79 -20.67
N SER A 260 36.11 -56.38 -20.47
CA SER A 260 35.98 -57.77 -19.99
C SER A 260 36.01 -58.86 -21.08
N GLY A 261 36.17 -58.52 -22.37
CA GLY A 261 35.98 -59.48 -23.48
C GLY A 261 37.10 -59.61 -24.53
N LEU A 262 38.23 -58.90 -24.40
CA LEU A 262 39.25 -58.87 -25.47
C LEU A 262 40.47 -59.76 -25.11
N PRO A 263 40.64 -60.95 -25.74
CA PRO A 263 41.80 -61.80 -25.49
C PRO A 263 43.10 -61.15 -26.00
N GLN A 264 44.09 -61.03 -25.11
CA GLN A 264 45.44 -60.55 -25.38
C GLN A 264 46.25 -61.58 -26.20
N ALA A 265 46.20 -61.49 -27.52
CA ALA A 265 47.23 -62.06 -28.41
C ALA A 265 47.14 -61.45 -29.82
N GLY A 266 48.20 -60.74 -30.24
CA GLY A 266 48.56 -60.49 -31.64
C GLY A 266 47.73 -59.47 -32.44
N ASN A 267 48.46 -58.54 -33.07
CA ASN A 267 48.09 -57.51 -34.05
C ASN A 267 46.98 -56.51 -33.68
N THR A 268 47.18 -55.26 -34.13
CA THR A 268 46.37 -54.07 -33.85
C THR A 268 44.87 -54.35 -33.78
N ARG A 269 44.23 -54.15 -32.62
CA ARG A 269 42.78 -54.33 -32.44
C ARG A 269 42.13 -53.01 -32.06
N GLY A 270 41.13 -52.58 -32.82
CA GLY A 270 40.36 -51.38 -32.52
C GLY A 270 38.90 -51.69 -32.23
N ALA A 271 38.31 -51.00 -31.26
CA ALA A 271 36.88 -50.99 -30.99
C ALA A 271 36.36 -49.57 -31.25
N THR A 272 35.26 -49.45 -32.00
CA THR A 272 34.53 -48.18 -32.18
C THR A 272 33.15 -48.36 -31.57
N LEU A 273 32.73 -47.43 -30.73
CA LEU A 273 31.44 -47.44 -30.07
C LEU A 273 30.65 -46.19 -30.49
N PHE A 274 29.34 -46.40 -30.60
CA PHE A 274 28.38 -45.36 -30.91
C PHE A 274 27.43 -45.26 -29.72
N GLY A 275 27.43 -44.10 -29.06
CA GLY A 275 26.46 -43.74 -28.03
C GLY A 275 25.41 -42.81 -28.62
N LEU A 276 24.16 -42.96 -28.20
CA LEU A 276 23.10 -42.03 -28.53
C LEU A 276 22.67 -41.34 -27.23
N ASP A 277 22.74 -40.01 -27.24
CA ASP A 277 22.44 -39.14 -26.10
C ASP A 277 21.20 -38.32 -26.44
N LEU A 278 20.05 -38.66 -25.85
CA LEU A 278 18.85 -37.84 -25.88
C LEU A 278 18.50 -37.46 -24.46
N GLU A 279 18.44 -36.15 -24.22
CA GLU A 279 18.06 -35.60 -22.95
C GLU A 279 17.10 -34.45 -23.19
N ASN A 280 15.94 -34.52 -22.55
CA ASN A 280 15.03 -33.39 -22.44
C ASN A 280 14.80 -33.15 -20.95
N ARG A 281 15.12 -31.94 -20.47
CA ARG A 281 14.83 -31.50 -19.11
C ARG A 281 13.96 -30.25 -19.14
N ASP A 282 12.79 -30.39 -18.53
CA ASP A 282 11.90 -29.27 -18.23
C ASP A 282 11.94 -28.98 -16.73
N GLY A 283 12.48 -27.81 -16.37
CA GLY A 283 12.45 -27.27 -15.02
C GLY A 283 11.46 -26.12 -14.92
N ILE A 284 10.47 -26.20 -14.02
CA ILE A 284 9.56 -25.09 -13.73
C ILE A 284 9.63 -24.76 -12.25
N VAL A 285 9.96 -23.52 -11.91
CA VAL A 285 9.97 -23.02 -10.54
C VAL A 285 9.01 -21.84 -10.44
N ARG A 286 8.14 -21.86 -9.43
CA ARG A 286 7.18 -20.80 -9.14
C ARG A 286 7.42 -20.23 -7.76
N VAL A 287 7.54 -18.91 -7.67
CA VAL A 287 7.67 -18.17 -6.42
C VAL A 287 6.49 -17.21 -6.31
N LEU A 288 5.81 -17.20 -5.16
CA LEU A 288 4.72 -16.27 -4.85
C LEU A 288 4.93 -15.70 -3.45
N ALA A 289 5.02 -14.37 -3.36
CA ALA A 289 4.99 -13.65 -2.10
C ALA A 289 3.74 -12.75 -2.04
N GLU A 290 3.01 -12.81 -0.94
CA GLU A 290 1.81 -11.99 -0.69
C GLU A 290 1.91 -11.19 0.61
N PRO A 291 2.80 -10.17 0.71
CA PRO A 291 2.85 -9.34 1.92
C PRO A 291 1.62 -8.45 2.05
N ASN A 292 1.12 -8.34 3.29
CA ASN A 292 0.02 -7.46 3.67
C ASN A 292 0.39 -6.60 4.88
N ILE A 293 -0.01 -5.33 4.87
CA ILE A 293 0.18 -4.43 6.01
C ILE A 293 -0.87 -3.32 5.99
N MET A 294 -1.20 -2.80 7.16
CA MET A 294 -2.16 -1.72 7.36
C MET A 294 -1.44 -0.44 7.78
N ALA A 295 -1.92 0.70 7.30
CA ALA A 295 -1.43 2.01 7.67
C ALA A 295 -2.59 3.02 7.74
N ILE A 296 -2.41 4.05 8.54
CA ILE A 296 -3.32 5.20 8.56
C ILE A 296 -2.99 6.10 7.36
N SER A 297 -4.00 6.74 6.76
CA SER A 297 -3.82 7.77 5.73
C SER A 297 -2.76 8.81 6.17
N GLY A 298 -1.77 9.04 5.33
CA GLY A 298 -0.64 9.95 5.56
C GLY A 298 0.53 9.37 6.36
N GLN A 299 0.40 8.17 6.94
CA GLN A 299 1.45 7.56 7.76
C GLN A 299 2.19 6.45 6.98
N ALA A 300 3.52 6.48 7.03
CA ALA A 300 4.32 5.42 6.44
C ALA A 300 4.27 4.16 7.32
N ALA A 301 4.11 3.00 6.70
CA ALA A 301 4.24 1.71 7.34
C ALA A 301 5.27 0.85 6.61
N SER A 302 5.97 0.01 7.37
CA SER A 302 7.01 -0.87 6.87
C SER A 302 6.86 -2.27 7.44
N PHE A 303 6.94 -3.27 6.57
CA PHE A 303 6.97 -4.67 6.87
C PHE A 303 8.25 -5.27 6.29
N LEU A 304 8.96 -6.07 7.06
CA LEU A 304 10.09 -6.87 6.60
C LEU A 304 9.96 -8.26 7.21
N SER A 305 9.96 -9.28 6.36
CA SER A 305 10.01 -10.68 6.75
C SER A 305 11.24 -11.32 6.11
N GLY A 306 12.23 -11.67 6.92
CA GLY A 306 13.50 -12.18 6.43
C GLY A 306 14.59 -12.18 7.48
N GLY A 307 15.84 -12.02 7.03
CA GLY A 307 17.02 -12.05 7.89
C GLY A 307 18.05 -10.99 7.52
N LYS A 308 19.18 -11.02 8.23
CA LYS A 308 20.35 -10.19 7.95
C LYS A 308 21.53 -11.09 7.61
N ILE A 309 22.30 -10.72 6.60
CA ILE A 309 23.61 -11.30 6.30
C ILE A 309 24.69 -10.24 6.50
N PHE A 310 25.89 -10.68 6.85
CA PHE A 310 27.05 -9.81 7.00
C PHE A 310 27.97 -9.99 5.80
N ILE A 311 28.27 -8.90 5.09
CA ILE A 311 29.14 -8.88 3.92
C ILE A 311 30.48 -8.27 4.33
N PRO A 312 31.62 -8.97 4.18
CA PRO A 312 32.93 -8.40 4.47
C PRO A 312 33.28 -7.33 3.42
N VAL A 313 33.53 -6.11 3.89
CA VAL A 313 34.04 -5.00 3.08
C VAL A 313 35.41 -4.60 3.60
N ALA A 314 36.40 -4.64 2.70
CA ALA A 314 37.76 -4.24 3.00
C ALA A 314 37.83 -2.70 3.06
N GLN A 315 38.25 -2.16 4.18
CA GLN A 315 38.54 -0.74 4.38
C GLN A 315 40.04 -0.54 4.58
N THR A 316 40.64 0.34 3.79
CA THR A 316 42.02 0.75 4.02
C THR A 316 42.03 1.82 5.11
N SER A 317 42.61 1.50 6.25
CA SER A 317 42.91 2.46 7.30
C SER A 317 43.93 3.49 6.80
N GLN A 318 43.82 4.74 7.27
CA GLN A 318 44.69 5.86 6.92
C GLN A 318 46.18 5.61 7.24
N LEU A 319 46.48 4.57 8.03
CA LEU A 319 47.84 4.10 8.35
C LEU A 319 48.34 2.94 7.46
N GLY A 320 47.67 2.64 6.35
CA GLY A 320 48.11 1.63 5.36
C GLY A 320 47.75 0.17 5.69
N GLY A 321 46.92 -0.07 6.72
CA GLY A 321 46.39 -1.40 7.06
C GLY A 321 45.05 -1.68 6.38
N THR A 322 44.87 -2.87 5.79
CA THR A 322 43.56 -3.32 5.28
C THR A 322 42.78 -3.97 6.42
N THR A 323 41.75 -3.30 6.93
CA THR A 323 40.83 -3.82 7.94
C THR A 323 39.59 -4.37 7.24
N ILE A 324 39.17 -5.59 7.57
CA ILE A 324 37.92 -6.16 7.07
C ILE A 324 36.81 -5.76 8.04
N THR A 325 35.86 -4.96 7.59
CA THR A 325 34.64 -4.61 8.33
C THR A 325 33.46 -5.42 7.80
N LEU A 326 32.47 -5.70 8.65
CA LEU A 326 31.28 -6.46 8.26
C LEU A 326 30.11 -5.49 8.06
N GLU A 327 29.57 -5.42 6.85
CA GLU A 327 28.39 -4.63 6.50
C GLU A 327 27.12 -5.48 6.64
N GLU A 328 26.12 -5.00 7.38
CA GLU A 328 24.81 -5.66 7.49
C GLU A 328 23.96 -5.41 6.24
N LYS A 329 23.47 -6.48 5.61
CA LYS A 329 22.50 -6.42 4.53
C LYS A 329 21.26 -7.26 4.84
N GLU A 330 20.10 -6.63 4.80
CA GLU A 330 18.80 -7.29 4.98
C GLU A 330 18.39 -8.05 3.70
N PHE A 331 17.76 -9.21 3.86
CA PHE A 331 17.15 -9.97 2.78
C PHE A 331 15.80 -10.55 3.23
N GLY A 332 14.94 -10.90 2.27
CA GLY A 332 13.58 -11.38 2.50
C GLY A 332 12.54 -10.58 1.74
N VAL A 333 11.29 -10.62 2.20
CA VAL A 333 10.16 -9.90 1.62
C VAL A 333 9.94 -8.60 2.41
N GLY A 334 10.18 -7.47 1.76
CA GLY A 334 10.01 -6.13 2.29
C GLY A 334 8.90 -5.36 1.59
N LEU A 335 8.07 -4.67 2.38
CA LEU A 335 7.02 -3.79 1.89
C LEU A 335 7.01 -2.50 2.71
N LYS A 336 7.21 -1.36 2.06
CA LYS A 336 7.05 -0.03 2.65
C LYS A 336 6.01 0.72 1.85
N PHE A 337 5.03 1.30 2.53
CA PHE A 337 4.02 2.09 1.82
C PHE A 337 3.52 3.27 2.65
N THR A 338 3.07 4.30 1.96
CA THR A 338 2.40 5.46 2.54
C THR A 338 1.10 5.68 1.77
N PRO A 339 -0.07 5.38 2.36
CA PRO A 339 -1.34 5.66 1.74
C PRO A 339 -1.74 7.12 1.96
N THR A 340 -2.51 7.70 1.06
CA THR A 340 -3.17 8.98 1.23
C THR A 340 -4.54 8.89 0.58
N VAL A 341 -5.59 8.92 1.40
CA VAL A 341 -6.96 8.83 0.91
C VAL A 341 -7.46 10.24 0.59
N LEU A 342 -7.95 10.43 -0.62
CA LEU A 342 -8.53 11.69 -1.09
C LEU A 342 -9.76 11.37 -1.97
N ASP A 343 -10.92 11.90 -1.62
CA ASP A 343 -12.16 11.76 -2.40
C ASP A 343 -12.55 10.30 -2.75
N GLY A 344 -12.27 9.35 -1.85
CA GLY A 344 -12.56 7.92 -2.07
C GLY A 344 -11.58 7.21 -3.01
N ARG A 345 -10.53 7.90 -3.47
CA ARG A 345 -9.37 7.29 -4.12
C ARG A 345 -8.21 7.20 -3.13
N ILE A 346 -7.35 6.22 -3.33
CA ILE A 346 -6.21 5.93 -2.48
C ILE A 346 -4.98 6.18 -3.32
N ASN A 347 -4.28 7.27 -3.03
CA ASN A 347 -2.93 7.48 -3.53
C ASN A 347 -1.96 6.66 -2.68
N LEU A 348 -1.06 5.93 -3.33
CA LEU A 348 -0.16 4.99 -2.68
C LEU A 348 1.24 5.24 -3.19
N LYS A 349 2.15 5.62 -2.29
CA LYS A 349 3.59 5.47 -2.54
C LYS A 349 4.02 4.11 -2.02
N VAL A 350 4.48 3.22 -2.89
CA VAL A 350 4.78 1.82 -2.56
C VAL A 350 6.20 1.49 -2.97
N VAL A 351 6.94 0.90 -2.03
CA VAL A 351 8.24 0.27 -2.25
C VAL A 351 8.13 -1.19 -1.84
N SER A 352 8.18 -2.11 -2.80
CA SER A 352 8.16 -3.55 -2.56
C SER A 352 9.46 -4.18 -3.00
N GLU A 353 10.04 -5.03 -2.16
CA GLU A 353 11.30 -5.71 -2.42
C GLU A 353 11.20 -7.19 -2.03
N VAL A 354 11.70 -8.08 -2.88
CA VAL A 354 11.89 -9.51 -2.59
C VAL A 354 13.35 -9.85 -2.85
N SER A 355 14.03 -10.26 -1.79
CA SER A 355 15.44 -10.58 -1.78
C SER A 355 15.63 -12.02 -1.31
N GLU A 356 16.23 -12.86 -2.15
CA GLU A 356 16.50 -14.27 -1.87
C GLU A 356 17.99 -14.54 -1.84
N LEU A 357 18.42 -15.39 -0.90
CA LEU A 357 19.79 -15.84 -0.81
C LEU A 357 20.03 -16.94 -1.85
N SER A 358 20.88 -16.67 -2.84
CA SER A 358 21.30 -17.66 -3.83
C SER A 358 22.40 -18.54 -3.23
N GLN A 359 22.22 -19.87 -3.36
CA GLN A 359 23.22 -20.85 -2.93
C GLN A 359 24.44 -20.89 -3.87
N THR A 360 24.30 -20.36 -5.09
CA THR A 360 25.41 -20.19 -6.03
C THR A 360 26.10 -18.86 -5.73
N GLY A 361 27.05 -18.91 -4.79
CA GLY A 361 27.85 -17.75 -4.42
C GLY A 361 29.03 -17.49 -5.34
N THR A 362 29.59 -16.28 -5.27
CA THR A 362 30.83 -15.92 -5.96
C THR A 362 32.03 -16.27 -5.07
N PRO A 363 33.07 -16.93 -5.61
CA PRO A 363 34.28 -17.19 -4.84
C PRO A 363 34.99 -15.88 -4.53
N PHE A 364 35.27 -15.63 -3.25
CA PHE A 364 36.08 -14.51 -2.78
C PHE A 364 37.36 -15.06 -2.15
N THR A 365 38.51 -14.63 -2.67
CA THR A 365 39.82 -14.98 -2.12
C THR A 365 40.25 -13.88 -1.14
N THR A 366 40.40 -14.22 0.14
CA THR A 366 40.94 -13.29 1.14
C THR A 366 42.47 -13.14 0.97
N VAL A 367 43.03 -12.08 1.55
CA VAL A 367 44.49 -11.90 1.67
C VAL A 367 45.03 -13.02 2.55
N GLY A 368 45.62 -14.05 1.93
CA GLY A 368 46.01 -15.31 2.59
C GLY A 368 45.63 -16.59 1.82
N GLY A 369 44.90 -16.48 0.69
CA GLY A 369 44.61 -17.62 -0.20
C GLY A 369 43.43 -18.50 0.24
N VAL A 370 42.71 -18.10 1.30
CA VAL A 370 41.46 -18.79 1.70
C VAL A 370 40.33 -18.31 0.80
N THR A 371 39.80 -19.21 -0.02
CA THR A 371 38.63 -18.95 -0.86
C THR A 371 37.37 -19.22 -0.05
N ALA A 372 36.61 -18.16 0.26
CA ALA A 372 35.28 -18.27 0.86
C ALA A 372 34.23 -17.95 -0.20
N VAL A 373 33.17 -18.75 -0.27
CA VAL A 373 32.06 -18.51 -1.20
C VAL A 373 31.05 -17.60 -0.51
N LEU A 374 30.91 -16.36 -0.99
CA LEU A 374 29.86 -15.46 -0.50
C LEU A 374 28.57 -15.74 -1.28
N PRO A 375 27.46 -16.06 -0.60
CA PRO A 375 26.19 -16.24 -1.27
C PRO A 375 25.78 -14.94 -1.97
N SER A 376 25.31 -15.06 -3.21
CA SER A 376 24.81 -13.90 -3.96
C SER A 376 23.37 -13.59 -3.54
N LEU A 377 22.96 -12.32 -3.62
CA LEU A 377 21.60 -11.90 -3.29
C LEU A 377 20.84 -11.55 -4.56
N SER A 378 19.74 -12.25 -4.82
CA SER A 378 18.84 -11.92 -5.93
C SER A 378 17.73 -11.01 -5.41
N THR A 379 17.76 -9.74 -5.80
CA THR A 379 16.81 -8.70 -5.34
C THR A 379 15.91 -8.26 -6.48
N ARG A 380 14.59 -8.26 -6.22
CA ARG A 380 13.54 -7.77 -7.12
C ARG A 380 12.84 -6.62 -6.41
N ARG A 381 12.93 -5.41 -6.95
CA ARG A 381 12.44 -4.20 -6.28
C ARG A 381 11.63 -3.32 -7.21
N VAL A 382 10.55 -2.75 -6.68
CA VAL A 382 9.70 -1.76 -7.33
C VAL A 382 9.51 -0.58 -6.38
N ASP A 383 9.64 0.65 -6.90
CA ASP A 383 9.33 1.90 -6.22
C ASP A 383 8.43 2.72 -7.14
N THR A 384 7.17 2.90 -6.75
CA THR A 384 6.16 3.56 -7.59
C THR A 384 5.14 4.32 -6.77
N THR A 385 4.46 5.26 -7.41
CA THR A 385 3.29 5.93 -6.85
C THR A 385 2.09 5.71 -7.76
N VAL A 386 0.99 5.21 -7.22
CA VAL A 386 -0.23 4.95 -7.99
C VAL A 386 -1.47 5.47 -7.28
N GLN A 387 -2.53 5.74 -8.04
CA GLN A 387 -3.83 6.10 -7.50
C GLN A 387 -4.86 5.05 -7.88
N LEU A 388 -5.46 4.40 -6.89
CA LEU A 388 -6.39 3.28 -7.07
C LEU A 388 -7.67 3.52 -6.27
N ALA A 389 -8.78 2.93 -6.70
CA ALA A 389 -9.99 2.86 -5.89
C ALA A 389 -9.88 1.75 -4.83
N ASP A 390 -10.78 1.76 -3.86
CA ASP A 390 -10.93 0.68 -2.87
C ASP A 390 -11.15 -0.68 -3.56
N GLY A 391 -10.31 -1.67 -3.24
CA GLY A 391 -10.36 -3.02 -3.79
C GLY A 391 -9.86 -3.17 -5.24
N GLN A 392 -9.40 -2.09 -5.87
CA GLN A 392 -8.93 -2.15 -7.26
C GLN A 392 -7.51 -2.69 -7.36
N SER A 393 -7.33 -3.82 -8.04
CA SER A 393 -5.99 -4.36 -8.32
C SER A 393 -5.33 -3.67 -9.51
N PHE A 394 -4.03 -3.43 -9.42
CA PHE A 394 -3.24 -2.87 -10.53
C PHE A 394 -1.86 -3.53 -10.60
N ALA A 395 -1.47 -3.95 -11.81
CA ALA A 395 -0.13 -4.47 -12.07
C ALA A 395 0.84 -3.29 -12.21
N VAL A 396 1.74 -3.12 -11.23
CA VAL A 396 2.66 -1.98 -11.18
C VAL A 396 3.97 -2.23 -11.93
N ALA A 397 4.37 -3.48 -12.07
CA ALA A 397 5.58 -3.86 -12.77
C ALA A 397 5.47 -5.28 -13.32
N GLY A 398 6.17 -5.53 -14.42
CA GLY A 398 6.35 -6.87 -14.95
C GLY A 398 7.64 -6.95 -15.78
N LEU A 399 8.24 -8.14 -15.82
CA LEU A 399 9.43 -8.44 -16.60
C LEU A 399 9.29 -9.84 -17.21
N ILE A 400 9.56 -9.94 -18.50
CA ILE A 400 9.71 -11.23 -19.19
C ILE A 400 11.14 -11.27 -19.73
N ARG A 401 11.91 -12.26 -19.30
CA ARG A 401 13.27 -12.52 -19.77
C ARG A 401 13.28 -13.86 -20.48
N ASN A 402 13.81 -13.89 -21.70
CA ASN A 402 13.95 -15.12 -22.48
C ASN A 402 15.40 -15.23 -22.96
N ASN A 403 16.13 -16.26 -22.50
CA ASN A 403 17.52 -16.50 -22.87
C ASN A 403 17.66 -17.84 -23.59
N VAL A 404 17.96 -17.77 -24.88
CA VAL A 404 18.15 -18.96 -25.72
C VAL A 404 19.64 -19.15 -25.98
N THR A 405 20.19 -20.27 -25.53
CA THR A 405 21.56 -20.69 -25.81
C THR A 405 21.52 -21.93 -26.70
N GLN A 406 22.25 -21.90 -27.81
CA GLN A 406 22.35 -23.03 -28.72
C GLN A 406 23.83 -23.40 -28.87
N ALA A 407 24.16 -24.65 -28.59
CA ALA A 407 25.47 -25.22 -28.91
C ALA A 407 25.30 -26.32 -29.96
N LEU A 408 26.11 -26.23 -31.02
CA LEU A 408 26.10 -27.19 -32.12
C LEU A 408 27.52 -27.69 -32.36
N ASN A 409 27.74 -28.97 -32.07
CA ASN A 409 28.97 -29.68 -32.41
C ASN A 409 28.69 -30.55 -33.64
N LYS A 410 29.48 -30.49 -34.70
CA LYS A 410 29.25 -31.27 -35.92
C LYS A 410 30.55 -31.73 -36.57
N PHE A 411 30.52 -32.88 -37.25
CA PHE A 411 31.60 -33.27 -38.15
C PHE A 411 31.58 -32.37 -39.40
N PRO A 412 32.73 -31.81 -39.82
CA PRO A 412 32.81 -31.03 -41.05
C PRO A 412 32.42 -31.89 -42.26
N GLY A 413 31.63 -31.33 -43.18
CA GLY A 413 31.09 -32.02 -44.34
C GLY A 413 29.88 -32.91 -44.01
N LEU A 414 30.06 -33.97 -43.21
CA LEU A 414 28.99 -34.95 -42.94
C LEU A 414 27.84 -34.38 -42.11
N GLY A 415 28.11 -33.46 -41.17
CA GLY A 415 27.09 -32.84 -40.32
C GLY A 415 26.21 -31.79 -41.02
N GLU A 416 26.54 -31.44 -42.27
CA GLU A 416 25.81 -30.45 -43.09
C GLU A 416 24.95 -31.12 -44.17
N ALA A 417 25.17 -32.41 -44.42
CA ALA A 417 24.42 -33.15 -45.43
C ALA A 417 22.92 -33.23 -45.06
N PRO A 418 22.01 -33.05 -46.04
CA PRO A 418 20.58 -33.18 -45.80
C PRO A 418 20.22 -34.60 -45.36
N VAL A 419 19.25 -34.72 -44.44
CA VAL A 419 18.76 -35.99 -43.86
C VAL A 419 19.76 -36.72 -42.96
N ILE A 420 20.98 -37.00 -43.45
CA ILE A 420 22.00 -37.75 -42.69
C ILE A 420 22.82 -36.89 -41.72
N GLY A 421 22.88 -35.57 -41.92
CA GLY A 421 23.69 -34.68 -41.08
C GLY A 421 23.26 -34.62 -39.62
N ALA A 422 21.99 -34.94 -39.33
CA ALA A 422 21.50 -35.10 -37.96
C ALA A 422 22.20 -36.24 -37.20
N LEU A 423 22.71 -37.26 -37.90
CA LEU A 423 23.48 -38.37 -37.30
C LEU A 423 24.96 -38.02 -37.05
N PHE A 424 25.42 -36.88 -37.56
CA PHE A 424 26.83 -36.45 -37.47
C PHE A 424 26.97 -35.09 -36.79
N ARG A 425 25.95 -34.67 -36.04
CA ARG A 425 25.94 -33.45 -35.24
C ARG A 425 25.25 -33.69 -33.89
N SER A 426 25.70 -32.96 -32.88
CA SER A 426 25.07 -32.85 -31.56
C SER A 426 24.58 -31.43 -31.38
N THR A 427 23.29 -31.30 -31.07
CA THR A 427 22.62 -30.04 -30.79
C THR A 427 22.19 -30.00 -29.33
N GLU A 428 22.58 -28.94 -28.65
CA GLU A 428 22.11 -28.60 -27.32
C GLU A 428 21.36 -27.26 -27.42
N PHE A 429 20.09 -27.29 -27.08
CA PHE A 429 19.19 -26.15 -27.07
C PHE A 429 18.75 -25.90 -25.63
N GLN A 430 19.16 -24.78 -25.07
CA GLN A 430 18.76 -24.35 -23.74
C GLN A 430 17.94 -23.07 -23.85
N ASN A 431 16.76 -23.05 -23.23
CA ASN A 431 15.87 -21.90 -23.20
C ASN A 431 15.40 -21.59 -21.78
N ASP A 432 15.93 -20.50 -21.21
CA ASP A 432 15.58 -20.03 -19.87
C ASP A 432 14.61 -18.85 -19.98
N LEU A 433 13.35 -19.08 -19.62
CA LEU A 433 12.29 -18.07 -19.56
C LEU A 433 12.00 -17.68 -18.11
N THR A 434 11.95 -16.40 -17.79
CA THR A 434 11.56 -15.89 -16.46
C THR A 434 10.49 -14.82 -16.62
N GLU A 435 9.36 -15.00 -15.94
CA GLU A 435 8.23 -14.07 -15.93
C GLU A 435 8.02 -13.58 -14.49
N LEU A 436 8.08 -12.26 -14.27
CA LEU A 436 7.89 -11.62 -12.98
C LEU A 436 6.77 -10.58 -13.09
N MET A 437 5.87 -10.53 -12.10
CA MET A 437 4.81 -9.53 -12.03
C MET A 437 4.56 -9.08 -10.58
N PHE A 438 4.37 -7.77 -10.42
CA PHE A 438 3.96 -7.13 -9.17
C PHE A 438 2.54 -6.59 -9.33
N VAL A 439 1.62 -7.02 -8.48
CA VAL A 439 0.24 -6.54 -8.43
C VAL A 439 -0.04 -6.00 -7.05
N ILE A 440 -0.67 -4.83 -6.97
CA ILE A 440 -1.06 -4.23 -5.69
C ILE A 440 -2.57 -4.02 -5.64
N THR A 441 -3.15 -4.19 -4.47
CA THR A 441 -4.58 -4.03 -4.21
C THR A 441 -4.77 -3.34 -2.85
N PRO A 442 -5.15 -2.06 -2.81
CA PRO A 442 -5.47 -1.39 -1.56
C PRO A 442 -6.91 -1.68 -1.14
N ARG A 443 -7.18 -1.68 0.16
CA ARG A 443 -8.51 -1.77 0.73
C ARG A 443 -8.70 -0.81 1.90
N LEU A 444 -9.83 -0.13 1.97
CA LEU A 444 -10.26 0.58 3.17
C LEU A 444 -10.76 -0.43 4.20
N VAL A 445 -10.16 -0.41 5.38
CA VAL A 445 -10.47 -1.35 6.45
C VAL A 445 -11.00 -0.61 7.68
N LYS A 446 -12.00 -1.20 8.32
CA LYS A 446 -12.53 -0.71 9.59
C LYS A 446 -11.94 -1.53 10.72
N PRO A 447 -11.67 -0.93 11.89
CA PRO A 447 -11.25 -1.69 13.06
C PRO A 447 -12.36 -2.69 13.44
N LEU A 448 -11.95 -3.92 13.72
CA LEU A 448 -12.86 -4.96 14.21
C LEU A 448 -13.12 -4.71 15.70
N GLU A 449 -14.38 -4.77 16.11
CA GLU A 449 -14.76 -4.77 17.52
C GLU A 449 -14.82 -6.22 18.02
N GLY A 450 -13.75 -6.69 18.69
CA GLY A 450 -13.70 -8.04 19.25
C GLY A 450 -12.28 -8.58 19.47
N ARG A 451 -12.19 -9.76 20.11
CA ARG A 451 -10.93 -10.52 20.17
C ARG A 451 -10.69 -11.20 18.82
N VAL A 452 -9.54 -10.91 18.21
CA VAL A 452 -9.07 -11.60 17.01
C VAL A 452 -8.58 -12.99 17.44
N ALA A 453 -9.09 -14.05 16.80
CA ALA A 453 -8.56 -15.39 16.97
C ALA A 453 -7.16 -15.45 16.35
N LEU A 454 -6.14 -15.60 17.18
CA LEU A 454 -4.78 -15.79 16.74
C LEU A 454 -4.57 -17.25 16.32
N PRO A 455 -3.69 -17.55 15.34
CA PRO A 455 -3.33 -18.93 15.01
C PRO A 455 -2.82 -19.73 16.23
N THR A 456 -2.30 -19.04 17.25
CA THR A 456 -1.84 -19.61 18.51
C THR A 456 -2.96 -19.91 19.50
N ASP A 457 -4.17 -19.40 19.32
CA ASP A 457 -5.25 -19.55 20.30
C ASP A 457 -5.74 -21.01 20.41
N ASN A 458 -5.57 -21.79 19.34
CA ASN A 458 -5.81 -23.23 19.34
C ASN A 458 -4.54 -24.06 19.65
N HIS A 459 -3.38 -23.44 19.82
CA HIS A 459 -2.14 -24.16 20.09
C HIS A 459 -2.02 -24.49 21.59
N VAL A 460 -2.30 -25.74 21.94
CA VAL A 460 -2.09 -26.25 23.30
C VAL A 460 -0.72 -26.92 23.34
N VAL A 461 0.17 -26.43 24.21
CA VAL A 461 1.51 -27.03 24.38
C VAL A 461 1.35 -28.45 24.92
N PRO A 462 1.89 -29.49 24.25
CA PRO A 462 1.73 -30.87 24.68
C PRO A 462 2.43 -31.11 26.02
N THR A 463 1.81 -31.90 26.90
CA THR A 463 2.47 -32.29 28.16
C THR A 463 3.59 -33.29 27.90
N ARG A 464 4.58 -33.34 28.79
CA ARG A 464 5.74 -34.27 28.66
C ARG A 464 5.30 -35.73 28.51
N ALA A 465 4.22 -36.13 29.16
CA ALA A 465 3.65 -37.47 29.03
C ALA A 465 3.03 -37.73 27.65
N ASP A 466 2.35 -36.74 27.05
CA ASP A 466 1.77 -36.88 25.72
C ASP A 466 2.85 -36.94 24.62
N VAL A 467 3.94 -36.20 24.76
CA VAL A 467 5.09 -36.27 23.84
C VAL A 467 5.77 -37.63 23.92
N ILE A 468 6.00 -38.16 25.13
CA ILE A 468 6.76 -39.40 25.34
C ILE A 468 5.90 -40.65 25.07
N MET A 469 4.63 -40.66 25.48
CA MET A 469 3.78 -41.86 25.41
C MET A 469 2.93 -41.92 24.15
N LYS A 470 2.53 -40.77 23.58
CA LYS A 470 1.63 -40.71 22.41
C LYS A 470 2.31 -40.15 21.16
N GLY A 471 3.55 -39.65 21.27
CA GLY A 471 4.26 -39.02 20.15
C GLY A 471 3.54 -37.79 19.59
N ALA A 472 2.66 -37.16 20.37
CA ALA A 472 1.84 -36.06 19.91
C ALA A 472 2.63 -34.74 19.91
N GLY A 473 2.72 -34.09 18.75
CA GLY A 473 3.34 -32.78 18.59
C GLY A 473 2.46 -31.61 19.06
N GLU A 474 1.17 -31.85 19.32
CA GLU A 474 0.21 -30.86 19.80
C GLU A 474 -0.59 -31.44 20.97
N GLY A 475 -0.89 -30.62 21.98
CA GLY A 475 -1.72 -31.00 23.13
C GLY A 475 -3.20 -31.09 22.75
N SER A 476 -3.93 -32.07 23.28
CA SER A 476 -5.39 -32.11 23.14
C SER A 476 -6.02 -31.07 24.07
N MET A 477 -6.92 -30.24 23.55
CA MET A 477 -7.66 -29.28 24.37
C MET A 477 -8.40 -29.99 25.52
N PRO A 478 -8.27 -29.53 26.78
CA PRO A 478 -9.09 -30.06 27.86
C PRO A 478 -10.57 -29.91 27.49
N PRO A 479 -11.42 -30.93 27.69
CA PRO A 479 -12.85 -30.76 27.52
C PRO A 479 -13.31 -29.59 28.41
N PRO A 480 -14.17 -28.68 27.91
CA PRO A 480 -14.60 -27.52 28.67
C PRO A 480 -15.21 -28.00 30.00
N ALA A 481 -14.54 -27.64 31.10
CA ALA A 481 -15.08 -27.89 32.43
C ALA A 481 -16.45 -27.22 32.51
N ALA A 482 -17.50 -28.01 32.75
CA ALA A 482 -18.82 -27.51 33.01
C ALA A 482 -18.71 -26.47 34.14
N VAL A 483 -18.97 -25.21 33.81
CA VAL A 483 -19.07 -24.13 34.79
C VAL A 483 -20.17 -24.56 35.78
N PRO A 484 -19.89 -24.65 37.10
CA PRO A 484 -20.95 -24.94 38.06
C PRO A 484 -21.99 -23.84 37.97
N GLU A 485 -23.23 -24.23 37.65
CA GLU A 485 -24.39 -23.35 37.61
C GLU A 485 -24.56 -22.72 39.00
N GLN A 486 -24.17 -21.45 39.15
CA GLN A 486 -24.42 -20.69 40.37
C GLN A 486 -25.93 -20.49 40.52
N PRO A 487 -26.52 -20.77 41.70
CA PRO A 487 -27.96 -20.60 41.90
C PRO A 487 -28.34 -19.14 41.65
N ARG A 488 -29.22 -18.94 40.67
CA ARG A 488 -29.80 -17.64 40.33
C ARG A 488 -30.60 -17.13 41.52
N ALA A 489 -30.01 -16.28 42.34
CA ALA A 489 -30.71 -15.57 43.40
C ALA A 489 -31.87 -14.76 42.78
N GLN A 490 -33.08 -15.09 43.18
CA GLN A 490 -34.32 -14.42 42.80
C GLN A 490 -34.23 -12.93 43.18
N ARG A 491 -34.02 -12.06 42.18
CA ARG A 491 -34.45 -10.66 42.29
C ARG A 491 -35.94 -10.62 42.01
N THR A 492 -36.73 -10.51 43.07
CA THR A 492 -38.13 -10.09 42.99
C THR A 492 -38.20 -8.68 42.41
N ALA A 493 -38.87 -8.53 41.27
CA ALA A 493 -39.31 -7.23 40.75
C ALA A 493 -40.81 -7.08 41.09
N PRO A 494 -41.28 -5.91 41.56
CA PRO A 494 -42.68 -5.71 41.90
C PRO A 494 -43.55 -5.64 40.63
N SER A 495 -44.67 -6.35 40.68
CA SER A 495 -45.67 -6.40 39.63
C SER A 495 -46.51 -5.12 39.63
N VAL A 496 -46.52 -4.39 38.51
CA VAL A 496 -47.58 -3.43 38.19
C VAL A 496 -48.29 -3.94 36.95
N ARG A 497 -49.56 -4.30 37.14
CA ARG A 497 -50.49 -4.79 36.13
C ARG A 497 -51.26 -3.61 35.55
N PRO A 498 -51.46 -3.54 34.21
CA PRO A 498 -52.65 -2.94 33.67
C PRO A 498 -53.63 -4.04 33.26
N GLU A 499 -54.87 -3.77 33.63
CA GLU A 499 -56.08 -4.52 33.36
C GLU A 499 -56.59 -4.19 31.95
N GLY A 500 -57.06 -5.19 31.19
CA GLY A 500 -57.98 -4.94 30.08
C GLY A 500 -57.82 -5.80 28.81
N ALA A 501 -58.94 -6.42 28.45
CA ALA A 501 -59.38 -6.88 27.13
C ALA A 501 -59.12 -8.34 26.70
N ALA A 502 -60.21 -8.92 26.21
CA ALA A 502 -60.54 -10.33 25.97
C ALA A 502 -60.03 -10.86 24.61
N PRO A 503 -60.22 -12.16 24.28
CA PRO A 503 -59.43 -12.87 23.29
C PRO A 503 -59.97 -12.72 21.85
N LEU A 504 -59.06 -12.58 20.88
CA LEU A 504 -59.37 -12.74 19.46
C LEU A 504 -58.66 -13.98 18.89
N THR A 505 -59.44 -14.69 18.09
CA THR A 505 -59.24 -15.96 17.37
C THR A 505 -57.92 -16.16 16.61
N PRO A 506 -57.53 -17.42 16.32
CA PRO A 506 -56.28 -17.74 15.62
C PRO A 506 -56.40 -17.53 14.10
N ALA A 507 -55.37 -16.92 13.51
CA ALA A 507 -55.15 -16.83 12.06
C ALA A 507 -54.07 -17.83 11.60
N PRO A 508 -54.07 -18.27 10.33
CA PRO A 508 -53.47 -19.54 9.90
C PRO A 508 -51.96 -19.48 9.68
N ALA A 509 -51.33 -20.65 9.78
CA ALA A 509 -49.90 -20.88 9.54
C ALA A 509 -49.49 -20.59 8.07
N ILE A 510 -48.38 -19.86 7.91
CA ILE A 510 -47.68 -19.67 6.63
C ILE A 510 -46.56 -20.73 6.54
N PRO A 511 -46.41 -21.47 5.43
CA PRO A 511 -45.38 -22.50 5.28
C PRO A 511 -43.99 -21.92 5.00
N ALA A 512 -42.96 -22.67 5.40
CA ALA A 512 -41.55 -22.32 5.32
C ALA A 512 -41.03 -22.11 3.87
N PRO A 513 -40.00 -21.26 3.66
CA PRO A 513 -39.37 -21.09 2.35
C PRO A 513 -38.48 -22.30 1.98
N VAL A 514 -38.62 -22.73 0.72
CA VAL A 514 -37.88 -23.81 0.06
C VAL A 514 -36.45 -23.37 -0.29
N ALA A 515 -35.48 -24.28 -0.12
CA ALA A 515 -34.06 -24.08 -0.43
C ALA A 515 -33.78 -23.99 -1.95
N PRO A 516 -32.74 -23.24 -2.39
CA PRO A 516 -32.36 -23.16 -3.81
C PRO A 516 -31.57 -24.41 -4.29
N PRO A 517 -31.67 -24.80 -5.58
CA PRO A 517 -31.02 -26.00 -6.10
C PRO A 517 -29.54 -25.78 -6.47
N THR A 518 -28.76 -26.84 -6.30
CA THR A 518 -27.33 -26.99 -6.59
C THR A 518 -27.02 -26.90 -8.10
N PRO A 519 -25.88 -26.32 -8.54
CA PRO A 519 -25.51 -26.28 -9.96
C PRO A 519 -24.96 -27.61 -10.48
N LEU A 520 -25.44 -28.03 -11.66
CA LEU A 520 -24.99 -29.20 -12.41
C LEU A 520 -23.72 -28.89 -13.23
N THR A 521 -22.78 -29.83 -13.22
CA THR A 521 -21.53 -29.85 -14.00
C THR A 521 -21.80 -30.19 -15.48
N PRO A 522 -21.11 -29.57 -16.47
CA PRO A 522 -21.34 -29.91 -17.87
C PRO A 522 -20.48 -31.09 -18.34
N ARG A 523 -21.10 -32.00 -19.10
CA ARG A 523 -20.48 -33.07 -19.90
C ARG A 523 -20.28 -32.59 -21.35
N PRO A 524 -19.26 -33.05 -22.09
CA PRO A 524 -18.99 -32.59 -23.45
C PRO A 524 -19.85 -33.35 -24.48
N SER A 525 -20.29 -32.64 -25.52
CA SER A 525 -20.97 -33.21 -26.69
C SER A 525 -20.17 -32.92 -27.96
N SER A 526 -19.90 -33.97 -28.72
CA SER A 526 -19.21 -34.01 -29.99
C SER A 526 -20.12 -33.70 -31.19
N SER A 527 -19.48 -33.17 -32.24
CA SER A 527 -19.75 -33.31 -33.69
C SER A 527 -21.11 -32.90 -34.26
N LEU A 528 -21.08 -31.90 -35.17
CA LEU A 528 -21.82 -31.96 -36.43
C LEU A 528 -21.02 -31.26 -37.55
N GLN A 529 -20.94 -31.97 -38.67
CA GLN A 529 -20.47 -31.57 -40.00
C GLN A 529 -21.26 -30.40 -40.58
N GLN A 530 -20.59 -29.52 -41.34
CA GLN A 530 -21.17 -28.98 -42.58
C GLN A 530 -20.04 -28.58 -43.55
N ASN A 531 -20.07 -29.18 -44.74
CA ASN A 531 -19.19 -28.98 -45.88
C ASN A 531 -19.45 -27.64 -46.60
N ASP A 532 -18.36 -27.12 -47.17
CA ASP A 532 -18.16 -26.49 -48.49
C ASP A 532 -19.19 -25.50 -49.07
N THR A 533 -18.73 -24.27 -49.38
CA THR A 533 -18.57 -23.81 -50.78
C THR A 533 -17.81 -22.48 -50.90
N VAL A 534 -16.67 -22.54 -51.60
CA VAL A 534 -16.16 -21.66 -52.69
C VAL A 534 -16.52 -20.17 -52.68
N THR A 535 -15.50 -19.29 -52.66
CA THR A 535 -15.35 -18.19 -53.64
C THR A 535 -13.90 -17.69 -53.71
N THR A 536 -13.35 -17.81 -54.91
CA THR A 536 -12.09 -17.26 -55.40
C THR A 536 -12.15 -15.74 -55.52
N ALA A 537 -11.12 -15.03 -55.04
CA ALA A 537 -10.73 -13.73 -55.59
C ALA A 537 -9.24 -13.47 -55.32
N ALA A 538 -8.43 -13.61 -56.37
CA ALA A 538 -7.11 -13.01 -56.47
C ALA A 538 -7.27 -11.55 -56.91
N VAL A 539 -6.36 -10.65 -56.47
CA VAL A 539 -5.67 -9.62 -57.29
C VAL A 539 -4.94 -8.59 -56.39
N VAL A 540 -3.61 -8.58 -56.55
CA VAL A 540 -2.69 -7.42 -56.65
C VAL A 540 -2.42 -6.55 -55.42
N GLY A 541 -1.12 -6.38 -55.11
CA GLY A 541 -0.64 -5.18 -54.43
C GLY A 541 0.67 -5.29 -53.65
N ALA A 542 1.74 -5.83 -54.22
CA ALA A 542 3.08 -5.68 -53.65
C ALA A 542 3.58 -4.23 -53.84
N ARG A 543 3.88 -3.53 -52.75
CA ARG A 543 4.80 -2.38 -52.76
C ARG A 543 5.64 -2.36 -51.48
N SER A 544 6.90 -2.70 -51.69
CA SER A 544 8.06 -2.56 -50.82
C SER A 544 8.33 -1.10 -50.44
N LEU A 545 8.52 -0.84 -49.14
CA LEU A 545 9.16 0.39 -48.65
C LEU A 545 10.61 0.07 -48.28
N HIS A 546 11.51 0.76 -48.97
CA HIS A 546 12.95 0.76 -48.77
C HIS A 546 13.33 1.36 -47.40
N ALA A 547 14.20 0.67 -46.68
CA ALA A 547 14.98 1.21 -45.57
C ALA A 547 16.18 2.01 -46.12
N GLN A 548 16.43 3.19 -45.56
CA GLN A 548 17.67 3.96 -45.73
C GLN A 548 18.59 3.74 -44.52
N PRO A 549 19.92 3.60 -44.69
CA PRO A 549 20.86 3.45 -43.59
C PRO A 549 21.40 4.80 -43.09
N LEU A 550 21.45 5.00 -41.77
CA LEU A 550 22.20 6.07 -41.11
C LEU A 550 23.69 5.68 -40.95
N ALA A 551 24.57 6.65 -41.19
CA ALA A 551 26.03 6.55 -41.15
C ALA A 551 26.60 6.54 -39.70
N PRO A 552 27.83 6.02 -39.48
CA PRO A 552 28.41 5.83 -38.15
C PRO A 552 29.10 7.09 -37.58
N LEU A 553 28.86 7.35 -36.29
CA LEU A 553 29.61 8.32 -35.48
C LEU A 553 30.88 7.67 -34.91
N GLY A 554 32.01 8.36 -35.05
CA GLY A 554 33.35 7.92 -34.63
C GLY A 554 33.61 8.01 -33.10
N PRO A 555 34.78 7.53 -32.65
CA PRO A 555 35.06 7.26 -31.25
C PRO A 555 35.43 8.53 -30.46
N MET A 556 34.81 8.71 -29.29
CA MET A 556 35.17 9.72 -28.30
C MET A 556 36.32 9.20 -27.44
N ALA A 557 37.44 9.94 -27.45
CA ALA A 557 38.59 9.73 -26.60
C ALA A 557 38.27 10.15 -25.15
N PHE A 558 38.64 9.29 -24.20
CA PHE A 558 38.75 9.62 -22.78
C PHE A 558 40.08 10.34 -22.55
N ASP A 559 40.03 11.52 -21.96
CA ASP A 559 41.19 12.26 -21.45
C ASP A 559 41.12 12.22 -19.92
N GLU A 560 42.14 11.63 -19.29
CA GLU A 560 42.41 11.69 -17.86
C GLU A 560 43.30 12.91 -17.58
N THR A 561 42.95 13.75 -16.61
CA THR A 561 43.88 14.17 -15.52
C THR A 561 43.18 15.05 -14.47
N PRO A 562 43.66 15.05 -13.20
CA PRO A 562 42.96 15.60 -12.03
C PRO A 562 43.43 17.01 -11.66
N HIS A 563 42.58 17.78 -10.97
CA HIS A 563 43.00 18.98 -10.25
C HIS A 563 42.48 18.99 -8.81
N PHE A 564 43.44 19.15 -7.90
CA PHE A 564 43.34 19.57 -6.50
C PHE A 564 42.59 20.91 -6.36
N GLU A 565 41.67 20.98 -5.40
CA GLU A 565 41.66 21.97 -4.29
C GLU A 565 40.76 21.49 -3.14
#